data_AF-A0AA41H483-F1
#
_entry.id   AF-A0AA41H483-F1
#
_cell.length_a   1.000
_cell.length_b   1.000
_cell.length_c   1.000
_cell.angle_alpha   90.00
_cell.angle_beta   90.00
_cell.angle_gamma   90.00
#
_symmetry.space_group_name_H-M   'P 1'
#
loop_
_entity.id
_entity.type
_entity.pdbx_description
1 polymer ?
#
loop_
_entity_poly.entity_id
_entity_poly.type
_entity_poly.pdbx_seq_one_letter_code
_entity_poly.pdbx_strand_id
1 'polypeptide(L)'
;MGINALHQVVGYGLTADYTSHGFLYENGQTFDLNSLVDPSLKLEIFSAGGIDDRGQIVATACESLFSYSCSVIKLTPLSAVPEPETYALFMAGLGAVGLAARRRRQRAVVSTLA
;
A
#
# COMPACT_ATOMS: atom_id res chain seq x y z
N MET A 1 -20.67 -4.77 9.24
CA MET A 1 -19.75 -4.06 10.14
C MET A 1 -18.92 -5.10 10.86
N GLY A 2 -17.65 -4.85 11.09
CA GLY A 2 -16.74 -5.81 11.74
C GLY A 2 -15.58 -5.13 12.46
N ILE A 3 -14.93 -5.88 13.34
CA ILE A 3 -13.78 -5.45 14.13
C ILE A 3 -12.74 -6.58 14.16
N ASN A 4 -11.45 -6.23 14.17
CA ASN A 4 -10.36 -7.20 14.33
C ASN A 4 -9.57 -6.97 15.64
N ALA A 5 -8.60 -7.85 15.92
CA ALA A 5 -7.76 -7.79 17.12
C ALA A 5 -6.82 -6.57 17.18
N LEU A 6 -6.68 -5.81 16.08
CA LEU A 6 -5.92 -4.56 16.03
C LEU A 6 -6.78 -3.33 16.37
N HIS A 7 -8.01 -3.54 16.82
CA HIS A 7 -9.01 -2.48 17.09
C HIS A 7 -9.37 -1.66 15.84
N GLN A 8 -9.16 -2.21 14.65
CA GLN A 8 -9.68 -1.62 13.43
C GLN A 8 -11.16 -1.97 13.29
N VAL A 9 -11.99 -1.00 12.94
CA VAL A 9 -13.43 -1.21 12.74
C VAL A 9 -13.78 -0.86 11.30
N VAL A 10 -14.60 -1.69 10.67
CA VAL A 10 -15.13 -1.42 9.33
C VAL A 10 -16.65 -1.44 9.32
N GLY A 11 -17.23 -0.66 8.44
CA GLY A 11 -18.68 -0.58 8.32
C GLY A 11 -19.11 0.23 7.11
N TYR A 12 -20.26 0.88 7.23
CA TYR A 12 -20.74 1.87 6.29
C TYR A 12 -21.17 3.12 7.04
N GLY A 13 -21.03 4.28 6.40
CA GLY A 13 -21.42 5.57 6.91
C GLY A 13 -21.95 6.45 5.79
N LEU A 14 -22.73 7.46 6.14
CA LEU A 14 -23.22 8.45 5.18
C LEU A 14 -22.18 9.55 5.03
N THR A 15 -21.89 9.91 3.78
CA THR A 15 -21.15 11.12 3.42
C THR A 15 -22.03 12.36 3.59
N ALA A 16 -21.47 13.55 3.40
CA ALA A 16 -22.19 14.82 3.53
C ALA A 16 -23.36 14.96 2.53
N ASP A 17 -23.28 14.28 1.39
CA ASP A 17 -24.31 14.19 0.35
C ASP A 17 -25.27 13.00 0.55
N TYR A 18 -25.24 12.33 1.71
CA TYR A 18 -26.09 11.20 2.08
C TYR A 18 -25.86 9.92 1.27
N THR A 19 -24.69 9.79 0.65
CA THR A 19 -24.25 8.58 -0.03
C THR A 19 -23.65 7.61 0.97
N SER A 20 -23.97 6.31 0.89
CA SER A 20 -23.41 5.30 1.78
C SER A 20 -22.06 4.82 1.27
N HIS A 21 -21.00 5.08 2.03
CA HIS A 21 -19.65 4.59 1.75
C HIS A 21 -19.17 3.63 2.84
N GLY A 22 -18.35 2.66 2.42
CA GLY A 22 -17.60 1.86 3.37
C GLY A 22 -16.54 2.69 4.08
N PHE A 23 -16.36 2.47 5.39
CA PHE A 23 -15.30 3.14 6.16
C PHE A 23 -14.37 2.14 6.84
N LEU A 24 -13.16 2.60 7.14
CA LEU A 24 -12.20 2.01 8.07
C LEU A 24 -11.93 2.99 9.20
N TYR A 25 -12.08 2.56 10.44
CA TYR A 25 -11.63 3.29 11.62
C TYR A 25 -10.38 2.63 12.17
N GLU A 26 -9.32 3.42 12.31
CA GLU A 26 -8.03 2.98 12.85
C GLU A 26 -7.35 4.16 13.56
N ASN A 27 -6.71 3.89 14.72
CA ASN A 27 -5.90 4.87 15.45
C ASN A 27 -6.62 6.20 15.75
N GLY A 28 -7.91 6.15 16.08
CA GLY A 28 -8.68 7.35 16.40
C GLY A 28 -9.28 8.09 15.20
N GLN A 29 -9.03 7.62 13.98
CA GLN A 29 -9.44 8.30 12.74
C GLN A 29 -10.31 7.39 11.88
N THR A 30 -11.28 8.00 11.19
CA THR A 30 -12.12 7.31 10.20
C THR A 30 -11.67 7.69 8.81
N PHE A 31 -11.43 6.69 7.97
CA PHE A 31 -11.07 6.80 6.57
C PHE A 31 -12.21 6.27 5.71
N ASP A 32 -12.52 7.00 4.64
CA ASP A 32 -13.40 6.50 3.58
C ASP A 32 -12.64 5.46 2.75
N LEU A 33 -13.18 4.25 2.60
CA LEU A 33 -12.52 3.21 1.82
C LEU A 33 -12.35 3.59 0.35
N ASN A 34 -13.22 4.45 -0.20
CA ASN A 34 -13.08 4.97 -1.57
C ASN A 34 -11.85 5.88 -1.74
N SER A 35 -11.34 6.45 -0.65
CA SER A 35 -10.10 7.24 -0.67
C SER A 35 -8.82 6.39 -0.57
N LEU A 36 -8.95 5.10 -0.21
CA LEU A 36 -7.84 4.20 0.04
C LEU A 36 -7.61 3.17 -1.08
N VAL A 37 -8.56 3.01 -1.99
CA VAL A 37 -8.48 2.10 -3.14
C VAL A 37 -8.01 2.83 -4.40
N ASP A 38 -7.50 2.06 -5.37
CA ASP A 38 -7.09 2.62 -6.66
C ASP A 38 -8.30 3.18 -7.42
N PRO A 39 -8.35 4.50 -7.71
CA PRO A 39 -9.48 5.12 -8.40
C PRO A 39 -9.64 4.63 -9.85
N SER A 40 -8.62 4.03 -10.46
CA SER A 40 -8.70 3.47 -11.81
C SER A 40 -9.60 2.24 -11.91
N LEU A 41 -9.91 1.60 -10.77
CA LEU A 41 -10.83 0.46 -10.69
C LEU A 41 -12.27 0.84 -11.05
N LYS A 42 -12.63 2.14 -10.97
CA LYS A 42 -14.00 2.63 -11.19
C LYS A 42 -15.04 1.85 -10.38
N LEU A 43 -14.65 1.49 -9.16
CA LEU A 43 -15.50 0.82 -8.19
C LEU A 43 -15.74 1.77 -7.03
N GLU A 44 -16.95 1.73 -6.53
CA GLU A 44 -17.39 2.48 -5.38
C GLU A 44 -17.74 1.51 -4.25
N ILE A 45 -16.99 1.62 -3.15
CA ILE A 45 -17.15 0.82 -1.95
C ILE A 45 -18.35 1.35 -1.16
N PHE A 46 -19.46 0.62 -1.23
CA PHE A 46 -20.71 1.02 -0.58
C PHE A 46 -20.75 0.64 0.91
N SER A 47 -20.17 -0.50 1.25
CA SER A 47 -20.12 -0.98 2.63
C SER A 47 -19.00 -1.98 2.85
N ALA A 48 -18.52 -2.06 4.09
CA ALA A 48 -17.63 -3.11 4.55
C ALA A 48 -18.35 -4.07 5.52
N GLY A 49 -18.36 -5.35 5.14
CA GLY A 49 -19.01 -6.43 5.86
C GLY A 49 -18.22 -6.85 7.09
N GLY A 50 -16.90 -6.97 6.95
CA GLY A 50 -16.00 -7.44 8.01
C GLY A 50 -14.53 -7.27 7.66
N ILE A 51 -13.67 -7.44 8.66
CA ILE A 51 -12.23 -7.28 8.61
C ILE A 51 -11.54 -8.41 9.39
N ASP A 52 -10.43 -8.93 8.90
CA ASP A 52 -9.61 -9.92 9.60
C ASP A 52 -8.38 -9.30 10.29
N ASP A 53 -7.66 -10.07 11.11
CA ASP A 53 -6.48 -9.59 11.85
C ASP A 53 -5.28 -9.20 10.96
N ARG A 54 -5.34 -9.49 9.66
CA ARG A 54 -4.34 -9.05 8.67
C ARG A 54 -4.76 -7.76 7.97
N GLY A 55 -5.87 -7.16 8.38
CA GLY A 55 -6.46 -5.97 7.77
C GLY A 55 -7.16 -6.24 6.44
N GLN A 56 -7.42 -7.49 6.06
CA GLN A 56 -8.20 -7.79 4.86
C GLN A 56 -9.67 -7.50 5.11
N ILE A 57 -10.29 -6.74 4.20
CA ILE A 57 -11.67 -6.28 4.35
C ILE A 57 -12.53 -6.95 3.29
N VAL A 58 -13.66 -7.54 3.71
CA VAL A 58 -14.72 -7.94 2.78
C VAL A 58 -15.67 -6.77 2.61
N ALA A 59 -15.93 -6.36 1.37
CA ALA A 59 -16.70 -5.17 1.07
C ALA A 59 -17.64 -5.38 -0.13
N THR A 60 -18.75 -4.65 -0.16
CA THR A 60 -19.63 -4.57 -1.32
C THR A 60 -19.23 -3.35 -2.14
N ALA A 61 -18.95 -3.57 -3.42
CA ALA A 61 -18.59 -2.52 -4.36
C ALA A 61 -19.46 -2.56 -5.61
N CYS A 62 -19.75 -1.40 -6.18
CA CYS A 62 -20.55 -1.25 -7.40
C CYS A 62 -19.79 -0.36 -8.39
N GLU A 63 -20.05 -0.46 -9.69
CA GLU A 63 -19.41 0.42 -10.70
C GLU A 63 -19.90 1.89 -10.62
N SER A 64 -21.06 2.10 -10.00
CA SER A 64 -21.68 3.41 -9.77
C SER A 64 -22.77 3.28 -8.72
N LEU A 65 -23.05 4.36 -7.96
CA LEU A 65 -24.18 4.49 -7.03
C LEU A 65 -25.56 4.08 -7.57
N PHE A 66 -25.78 4.17 -8.88
CA PHE A 66 -27.05 3.82 -9.53
C PHE A 66 -27.02 2.46 -10.22
N SER A 67 -25.92 1.73 -10.09
CA SER A 67 -25.77 0.40 -10.69
C SER A 67 -26.44 -0.66 -9.83
N TYR A 68 -27.21 -1.53 -10.47
CA TYR A 68 -27.69 -2.78 -9.85
C TYR A 68 -26.62 -3.89 -9.85
N SER A 69 -25.46 -3.63 -10.46
CA SER A 69 -24.34 -4.56 -10.50
C SER A 69 -23.37 -4.25 -9.36
N CYS A 70 -23.52 -4.99 -8.27
CA CYS A 70 -22.62 -4.92 -7.13
C CYS A 70 -21.99 -6.30 -6.88
N SER A 71 -20.73 -6.30 -6.48
CA SER A 71 -19.98 -7.51 -6.16
C SER A 71 -19.39 -7.43 -4.77
N VAL A 72 -19.24 -8.58 -4.12
CA VAL A 72 -18.44 -8.70 -2.91
C VAL A 72 -16.97 -8.83 -3.32
N ILE A 73 -16.14 -7.92 -2.84
CA ILE A 73 -14.71 -7.88 -3.11
C ILE A 73 -13.92 -8.01 -1.81
N LYS A 74 -12.65 -8.41 -1.94
CA LYS A 74 -11.70 -8.44 -0.84
C LYS A 74 -10.65 -7.35 -1.04
N LEU A 75 -10.70 -6.32 -0.20
CA LEU A 75 -9.64 -5.33 -0.12
C LEU A 75 -8.50 -5.92 0.69
N THR A 76 -7.29 -5.86 0.12
CA THR A 76 -6.08 -6.33 0.79
C THR A 76 -5.20 -5.12 1.01
N PRO A 77 -4.73 -4.85 2.24
CA PRO A 77 -3.77 -3.78 2.48
C PRO A 77 -2.56 -4.02 1.60
N LEU A 78 -2.13 -2.98 0.89
CA LEU A 78 -0.84 -3.03 0.22
C LEU A 78 0.21 -3.12 1.34
N SER A 79 1.01 -4.18 1.35
CA SER A 79 2.23 -4.16 2.13
C SER A 79 3.05 -2.98 1.63
N ALA A 80 3.35 -2.02 2.49
CA ALA A 80 4.35 -1.00 2.16
C ALA A 80 5.60 -1.78 1.72
N VAL A 81 5.92 -1.73 0.43
CA VAL A 81 7.14 -2.34 -0.11
C VAL A 81 8.28 -1.67 0.65
N PRO A 82 8.99 -2.37 1.54
CA PRO A 82 10.27 -1.86 1.99
C PRO A 82 11.16 -1.90 0.72
N GLU A 83 12.19 -1.09 0.55
CA GLU A 83 13.28 -1.13 1.50
C GLU A 83 14.13 0.16 1.41
N PRO A 84 14.21 0.96 2.49
CA PRO A 84 15.37 1.82 2.72
C PRO A 84 16.70 1.04 2.63
N GLU A 85 16.66 -0.26 2.96
CA GLU A 85 17.80 -1.18 2.96
C GLU A 85 18.24 -1.62 1.55
N THR A 86 17.34 -1.79 0.58
CA THR A 86 17.70 -2.06 -0.83
C THR A 86 18.55 -0.92 -1.38
N TYR A 87 18.20 0.34 -1.09
CA TYR A 87 19.03 1.48 -1.48
C TYR A 87 20.38 1.47 -0.78
N ALA A 88 20.42 1.11 0.51
CA ALA A 88 21.67 1.00 1.25
C ALA A 88 22.59 -0.11 0.70
N LEU A 89 22.05 -1.29 0.38
CA LEU A 89 22.76 -2.41 -0.24
C LEU A 89 23.23 -2.07 -1.67
N PHE A 90 22.39 -1.40 -2.45
CA PHE A 90 22.75 -0.92 -3.78
C PHE A 90 23.88 0.10 -3.72
N MET A 91 23.81 1.08 -2.82
CA MET A 91 24.86 2.08 -2.62
C MET A 91 26.15 1.46 -2.07
N ALA A 92 26.06 0.50 -1.16
CA ALA A 92 27.21 -0.26 -0.67
C ALA A 92 27.88 -1.03 -1.81
N GLY A 93 27.10 -1.69 -2.67
CA GLY A 93 27.57 -2.39 -3.86
C GLY A 93 28.27 -1.45 -4.85
N LEU A 94 27.65 -0.32 -5.20
CA LEU A 94 28.25 0.69 -6.07
C LEU A 94 29.54 1.27 -5.49
N GLY A 95 29.57 1.54 -4.18
CA GLY A 95 30.76 2.01 -3.47
C GLY A 95 31.91 1.01 -3.54
N ALA A 96 31.64 -0.28 -3.32
CA ALA A 96 32.62 -1.35 -3.42
C ALA A 96 33.21 -1.49 -4.83
N VAL A 97 32.36 -1.45 -5.87
CA VAL A 97 32.78 -1.48 -7.28
C VAL A 97 33.65 -0.27 -7.63
N GLY A 98 33.25 0.93 -7.21
CA GLY A 98 34.03 2.16 -7.42
C GLY A 98 35.41 2.11 -6.76
N LEU A 99 35.50 1.65 -5.52
CA LEU A 99 36.76 1.47 -4.81
C LEU A 99 37.66 0.42 -5.49
N ALA A 100 37.10 -0.71 -5.92
CA ALA A 100 37.83 -1.75 -6.63
C ALA A 100 38.39 -1.24 -7.97
N ALA A 101 37.60 -0.50 -8.75
CA ALA A 101 38.04 0.11 -10.01
C ALA A 101 39.17 1.14 -9.78
N ARG A 102 39.07 1.97 -8.74
CA ARG A 102 40.12 2.94 -8.37
C ARG A 102 41.44 2.25 -8.00
N ARG A 103 41.39 1.19 -7.19
CA ARG A 103 42.58 0.41 -6.80
C ARG A 103 43.26 -0.25 -8.00
N ARG A 104 42.49 -0.77 -8.96
CA ARG A 104 43.04 -1.36 -10.20
C ARG A 104 43.77 -0.33 -11.06
N ARG A 105 43.20 0.88 -11.23
CA ARG A 105 43.87 1.97 -11.96
C ARG A 105 45.16 2.43 -11.29
N GLN A 106 45.16 2.57 -9.97
CA GLN A 106 46.36 2.97 -9.22
C GLN A 106 47.50 1.95 -9.34
N ARG A 107 47.20 0.64 -9.31
CA ARG A 107 48.21 -0.41 -9.53
C ARG A 107 48.76 -0.42 -10.96
N ALA A 108 47.92 -0.17 -11.96
CA ALA A 108 48.35 -0.09 -13.36
C ALA A 108 49.29 1.09 -13.63
N VAL A 109 49.07 2.25 -12.99
CA VAL A 109 49.92 3.45 -13.14
C VAL A 109 51.29 3.28 -12.47
N VAL A 110 51.37 2.58 -11.34
CA VAL A 110 52.64 2.32 -10.65
C VAL A 110 53.52 1.31 -11.41
N SER A 111 52.92 0.41 -12.18
CA SER A 111 53.63 -0.62 -12.96
C SER A 111 54.30 -0.11 -14.24
N THR A 112 53.99 1.11 -14.71
CA THR A 112 54.57 1.71 -15.93
C THR A 112 55.67 2.74 -15.63
N LEU A 113 55.94 3.02 -14.35
CA LEU A 113 56.96 3.97 -13.89
C LEU A 113 58.20 3.27 -13.29
N ALA A 114 58.28 1.94 -13.36
CA ALA A 114 59.43 1.11 -13.01
C ALA A 114 59.95 0.39 -14.25
#